data_AF-A0A978TPW9-F1
#
_entry.id   AF-A0A978TPW9-F1
#
_cell.length_a   1.000
_cell.length_b   1.000
_cell.length_c   1.000
_cell.angle_alpha   90.00
_cell.angle_beta   90.00
_cell.angle_gamma   90.00
#
_symmetry.space_group_name_H-M   'P 1'
#
loop_
_entity.id
_entity.type
_entity.pdbx_description
1 polymer ?
#
loop_
_entity_poly.entity_id
_entity_poly.type
_entity_poly.pdbx_seq_one_letter_code
_entity_poly.pdbx_strand_id
1 'polypeptide(L)'
;MFEPIDHQGFTLADEQQFYENASPIEMILESFQSYHKTARGQRVAAALMAATRSVNQENLELDEILQRVMSAAKKLMNADRSTLWLIDRTQQQLWTKVAFSDGTFHDIRIQIGEGFAGTVALMGEPINIPFDLYDDPRSDTAKKTARQTGYRTCSLLCMPV
;
A
#
# COMPACT_ATOMS: atom_id res chain seq x y z
N MET A 1 -22.99 2.43 -40.11
CA MET A 1 -24.02 1.46 -40.52
C MET A 1 -24.23 0.59 -39.30
N PHE A 2 -25.38 0.72 -38.62
CA PHE A 2 -25.66 -0.05 -37.40
C PHE A 2 -26.23 -1.41 -37.83
N GLU A 3 -25.62 -2.49 -37.37
CA GLU A 3 -26.19 -3.82 -37.56
C GLU A 3 -27.53 -3.90 -36.80
N PRO A 4 -28.61 -4.42 -37.43
CA PRO A 4 -29.88 -4.59 -36.76
C PRO A 4 -29.71 -5.61 -35.62
N ILE A 5 -30.20 -5.24 -34.44
CA ILE A 5 -30.15 -6.10 -33.26
C ILE A 5 -31.21 -7.20 -33.43
N ASP A 6 -30.82 -8.45 -33.20
CA ASP A 6 -31.76 -9.56 -33.10
C ASP A 6 -32.54 -9.47 -31.79
N HIS A 7 -33.86 -9.28 -31.90
CA HIS A 7 -34.76 -9.19 -30.75
C HIS A 7 -35.04 -10.53 -30.06
N GLN A 8 -34.63 -11.66 -30.64
CA GLN A 8 -34.72 -12.99 -30.00
C GLN A 8 -33.62 -13.24 -28.96
N GLY A 9 -32.49 -12.52 -29.06
CA GLY A 9 -31.39 -12.61 -28.09
C GLY A 9 -30.60 -13.91 -28.18
N PHE A 10 -29.82 -14.21 -27.13
CA PHE A 10 -28.99 -15.42 -27.07
C PHE A 10 -29.84 -16.69 -26.92
N THR A 11 -29.37 -17.75 -27.57
CA THR A 11 -29.97 -19.07 -27.57
C THR A 11 -29.13 -20.07 -26.75
N LEU A 12 -29.69 -21.26 -26.49
CA LEU A 12 -28.95 -22.36 -25.86
C LEU A 12 -27.74 -22.82 -26.69
N ALA A 13 -27.80 -22.66 -28.01
CA ALA A 13 -26.67 -22.98 -28.89
C ALA A 13 -25.49 -22.02 -28.68
N ASP A 14 -25.77 -20.73 -28.42
CA ASP A 14 -24.75 -19.73 -28.11
C ASP A 14 -24.06 -20.02 -26.77
N GLU A 15 -24.84 -20.46 -25.77
CA GLU A 15 -24.31 -20.88 -24.46
C GLU A 15 -23.41 -22.12 -24.60
N GLN A 16 -23.82 -23.11 -25.40
CA GLN A 16 -23.02 -24.30 -25.63
C GLN A 16 -21.72 -23.97 -26.40
N GLN A 17 -21.80 -23.10 -27.41
CA GLN A 17 -20.63 -22.61 -28.12
C GLN A 17 -19.69 -21.82 -27.21
N PHE A 18 -20.20 -21.08 -26.22
CA PHE A 18 -19.37 -20.43 -25.21
C PHE A 18 -18.59 -21.46 -24.37
N TYR A 19 -19.25 -22.49 -23.85
CA TYR A 19 -18.58 -23.51 -23.03
C TYR A 19 -17.54 -24.31 -23.79
N GLU A 20 -17.79 -24.63 -25.06
CA GLU A 20 -16.81 -25.30 -25.94
C GLU A 20 -15.53 -24.48 -26.13
N ASN A 21 -15.63 -23.15 -26.07
CA ASN A 21 -14.52 -22.22 -26.24
C ASN A 21 -14.00 -21.60 -24.93
N ALA A 22 -14.61 -21.93 -23.78
CA ALA A 22 -14.28 -21.32 -22.49
C ALA A 22 -12.93 -21.80 -21.93
N SER A 23 -12.57 -23.07 -22.16
CA SER A 23 -11.36 -23.67 -21.56
C SER A 23 -10.05 -22.96 -21.93
N PRO A 24 -9.79 -22.58 -23.20
CA PRO A 24 -8.62 -21.77 -23.54
C PRO A 24 -8.60 -20.40 -22.84
N ILE A 25 -9.76 -19.75 -22.69
CA ILE A 25 -9.89 -18.45 -22.02
C ILE A 25 -9.56 -18.58 -20.54
N GLU A 26 -10.12 -19.61 -19.89
CA GLU A 26 -9.86 -19.92 -18.49
C GLU A 26 -8.37 -20.18 -18.24
N MET A 27 -7.75 -21.05 -19.05
CA MET A 27 -6.32 -21.35 -18.96
C MET A 27 -5.44 -20.09 -19.10
N ILE A 28 -5.78 -19.20 -20.03
CA ILE A 28 -5.07 -17.93 -20.20
C ILE A 28 -5.21 -17.07 -18.93
N LEU A 29 -6.43 -16.90 -18.43
CA LEU A 29 -6.69 -16.09 -17.23
C LEU A 29 -5.98 -16.66 -15.99
N GLU A 30 -6.04 -17.98 -15.78
CA GLU A 30 -5.34 -18.65 -14.68
C GLU A 30 -3.82 -18.49 -14.79
N SER A 31 -3.26 -18.63 -16.01
CA SER A 31 -1.83 -18.47 -16.23
C SER A 31 -1.36 -17.05 -15.89
N PHE A 32 -2.10 -16.02 -16.32
CA PHE A 32 -1.79 -14.62 -16.01
C PHE A 32 -1.92 -14.34 -14.51
N GLN A 33 -2.98 -14.82 -13.86
CA GLN A 33 -3.18 -14.64 -12.41
C GLN A 33 -2.07 -15.34 -11.61
N SER A 34 -1.73 -16.58 -11.96
CA SER A 34 -0.67 -17.37 -11.33
C SER A 34 0.70 -16.72 -11.53
N TYR A 35 1.00 -16.23 -12.74
CA TYR A 35 2.23 -15.48 -13.03
C TYR A 35 2.32 -14.20 -12.19
N HIS A 36 1.26 -13.38 -12.15
CA HIS A 36 1.23 -12.16 -11.35
C HIS A 36 1.41 -12.44 -9.85
N LYS A 37 0.75 -13.47 -9.33
CA LYS A 37 0.88 -13.89 -7.92
C LYS A 37 2.31 -14.34 -7.61
N THR A 38 2.90 -15.17 -8.47
CA THR A 38 4.25 -15.71 -8.31
C THR A 38 5.31 -14.60 -8.45
N ALA A 39 5.21 -13.75 -9.46
CA ALA A 39 6.11 -12.62 -9.68
C ALA A 39 6.08 -11.62 -8.51
N ARG A 40 4.89 -11.34 -7.95
CA ARG A 40 4.75 -10.53 -6.73
C ARG A 40 5.42 -11.22 -5.54
N GLY A 41 5.17 -12.51 -5.35
CA GLY A 41 5.80 -13.32 -4.29
C GLY A 41 7.33 -13.32 -4.37
N GLN A 42 7.88 -13.52 -5.57
CA GLN A 42 9.33 -13.48 -5.80
C GLN A 42 9.91 -12.09 -5.53
N ARG A 43 9.26 -10.99 -5.97
CA ARG A 43 9.72 -9.63 -5.67
C ARG A 43 9.73 -9.33 -4.17
N VAL A 44 8.67 -9.73 -3.45
CA VAL A 44 8.59 -9.57 -1.99
C VAL A 44 9.68 -10.39 -1.30
N ALA A 45 9.84 -11.67 -1.67
CA ALA A 45 10.86 -12.54 -1.11
C ALA A 45 12.28 -12.03 -1.40
N ALA A 46 12.53 -11.51 -2.60
CA ALA A 46 13.81 -10.91 -2.96
C ALA A 46 14.10 -9.64 -2.15
N ALA A 47 13.11 -8.75 -1.98
CA ALA A 47 13.23 -7.57 -1.14
C ALA A 47 13.49 -7.92 0.33
N LEU A 48 12.78 -8.92 0.87
CA LEU A 48 12.97 -9.41 2.23
C LEU A 48 14.36 -10.03 2.41
N MET A 49 14.80 -10.89 1.49
CA MET A 49 16.14 -11.49 1.51
C MET A 49 17.25 -10.44 1.39
N ALA A 50 17.05 -9.40 0.57
CA ALA A 50 17.98 -8.28 0.47
C ALA A 50 18.06 -7.50 1.79
N ALA A 51 16.91 -7.24 2.43
CA ALA A 51 16.86 -6.66 3.77
C ALA A 51 17.59 -7.55 4.79
N THR A 52 17.28 -8.85 4.89
CA THR A 52 17.93 -9.79 5.83
C THR A 52 19.44 -9.89 5.60
N ARG A 53 19.91 -9.91 4.34
CA ARG A 53 21.36 -9.88 4.06
C ARG A 53 22.01 -8.59 4.52
N SER A 54 21.33 -7.45 4.38
CA SER A 54 21.83 -6.17 4.89
C SER A 54 21.85 -6.11 6.42
N VAL A 55 21.07 -6.96 7.11
CA VAL A 55 21.10 -7.14 8.57
C VAL A 55 22.26 -8.02 9.01
N ASN A 56 22.48 -9.15 8.35
CA ASN A 56 23.46 -10.16 8.77
C ASN A 56 24.94 -9.74 8.63
N GLN A 57 25.23 -8.58 8.04
CA GLN A 57 26.60 -8.13 7.82
C GLN A 57 27.12 -7.20 8.94
N GLU A 58 26.27 -6.71 9.83
CA GLU A 58 26.62 -5.75 10.88
C GLU A 58 25.72 -6.03 12.12
N ASN A 59 26.22 -5.86 13.35
CA ASN A 59 25.39 -5.89 14.57
C ASN A 59 24.48 -4.65 14.60
N LEU A 60 23.50 -4.61 13.71
CA LEU A 60 22.64 -3.45 13.51
C LEU A 60 21.51 -3.46 14.53
N GLU A 61 21.35 -2.32 15.18
CA GLU A 61 20.19 -2.06 16.04
C GLU A 61 18.91 -2.08 15.20
N LEU A 62 17.80 -2.54 15.79
CA LEU A 62 16.51 -2.71 15.09
C LEU A 62 16.08 -1.45 14.33
N ASP A 63 16.32 -0.27 14.89
CA ASP A 63 16.01 1.02 14.27
C ASP A 63 16.72 1.22 12.92
N GLU A 64 17.98 0.79 12.79
CA GLU A 64 18.75 0.92 11.56
C GLU A 64 18.21 0.00 10.46
N ILE A 65 17.77 -1.21 10.84
CA ILE A 65 17.14 -2.17 9.93
C ILE A 65 15.85 -1.58 9.37
N LEU A 66 14.98 -1.07 10.24
CA LEU A 66 13.71 -0.47 9.85
C LEU A 66 13.93 0.74 8.95
N GLN A 67 14.91 1.60 9.26
CA GLN A 67 15.28 2.73 8.40
C GLN A 67 15.76 2.30 7.02
N ARG A 68 16.60 1.25 6.93
CA ARG A 68 17.07 0.70 5.64
C ARG A 68 15.89 0.19 4.80
N VAL A 69 14.96 -0.54 5.42
CA VAL A 69 13.75 -1.05 4.74
C VAL A 69 12.88 0.09 4.23
N MET A 70 12.57 1.07 5.08
CA MET A 70 11.75 2.21 4.68
C MET A 70 12.42 3.05 3.58
N SER A 71 13.74 3.24 3.64
CA SER A 71 14.52 3.93 2.61
C SER A 71 14.49 3.20 1.26
N ALA A 72 14.59 1.87 1.27
CA ALA A 72 14.47 1.05 0.06
C ALA A 72 13.06 1.14 -0.55
N ALA A 73 12.01 1.04 0.28
CA ALA A 73 10.62 1.19 -0.15
C ALA A 73 10.37 2.58 -0.77
N LYS A 74 10.85 3.63 -0.12
CA LYS A 74 10.78 5.02 -0.60
C LYS A 74 11.37 5.16 -2.01
N LYS A 75 12.60 4.66 -2.20
CA LYS A 75 13.31 4.73 -3.49
C LYS A 75 12.58 3.94 -4.57
N LEU A 76 12.13 2.73 -4.25
CA LEU A 76 11.42 1.87 -5.20
C LEU A 76 10.11 2.51 -5.69
N MET A 77 9.42 3.22 -4.81
CA MET A 77 8.15 3.88 -5.11
C MET A 77 8.30 5.31 -5.63
N ASN A 78 9.53 5.83 -5.74
CA ASN A 78 9.81 7.23 -6.04
C ASN A 78 9.03 8.22 -5.14
N ALA A 79 8.96 7.92 -3.84
CA ALA A 79 8.29 8.75 -2.85
C ALA A 79 9.27 9.76 -2.22
N ASP A 80 8.77 10.92 -1.80
CA ASP A 80 9.60 11.92 -1.11
C ASP A 80 9.96 11.48 0.32
N ARG A 81 8.98 10.95 1.06
CA ARG A 81 9.11 10.39 2.40
C ARG A 81 8.46 9.02 2.54
N SER A 82 8.90 8.28 3.53
CA SER A 82 8.33 7.00 3.95
C SER A 82 8.32 6.92 5.47
N THR A 83 7.24 6.45 6.08
CA THR A 83 7.07 6.43 7.55
C THR A 83 6.55 5.06 7.99
N LEU A 84 7.17 4.50 9.02
CA LEU A 84 6.68 3.29 9.69
C LEU A 84 5.98 3.69 10.98
N TRP A 85 4.73 3.26 11.13
CA TRP A 85 3.95 3.44 12.36
C TRP A 85 3.96 2.14 13.16
N LEU A 86 4.23 2.24 14.45
CA LEU A 86 4.25 1.11 15.38
C LEU A 86 3.04 1.18 16.29
N ILE A 87 2.43 0.03 16.57
CA ILE A 87 1.26 -0.09 17.44
C ILE A 87 1.73 -0.21 18.90
N ASP A 88 1.31 0.73 19.74
CA ASP A 88 1.29 0.60 21.20
C ASP A 88 -0.08 0.00 21.60
N ARG A 89 -0.09 -1.32 21.85
CA ARG A 89 -1.31 -2.06 22.21
C ARG A 89 -1.84 -1.69 23.60
N THR A 90 -0.97 -1.24 24.50
CA THR A 90 -1.36 -0.87 25.86
C THR A 90 -2.14 0.43 25.85
N GLN A 91 -1.71 1.41 25.06
CA GLN A 91 -2.37 2.71 24.95
C GLN A 91 -3.36 2.82 23.79
N GLN A 92 -3.51 1.78 22.97
CA GLN A 92 -4.33 1.77 21.75
C GLN A 92 -3.97 2.91 20.78
N GLN A 93 -2.66 3.13 20.63
CA GLN A 93 -2.09 4.22 19.84
C GLN A 93 -1.14 3.72 18.78
N LEU A 94 -0.97 4.54 17.75
CA LEU A 94 0.15 4.44 16.83
C LEU A 94 1.18 5.50 17.19
N TRP A 95 2.45 5.15 17.08
CA TRP A 95 3.53 6.11 17.20
C TRP A 95 4.57 5.95 16.09
N THR A 96 5.24 7.05 15.76
CA THR A 96 6.34 7.07 14.79
C THR A 96 7.28 8.23 15.08
N LYS A 97 8.54 8.10 14.66
CA LYS A 97 9.55 9.15 14.78
C LYS A 97 9.66 9.90 13.45
N VAL A 98 9.44 11.21 13.45
CA VAL A 98 9.53 12.05 12.24
C VAL A 98 10.50 13.20 12.42
N ALA A 99 11.11 13.62 11.31
CA ALA A 99 11.94 14.81 11.25
C ALA A 99 11.09 16.08 11.15
N PHE A 100 11.40 17.05 11.99
CA PHE A 100 10.83 18.40 12.00
C PHE A 100 11.70 19.35 11.19
N SER A 101 11.13 20.50 10.79
CA SER A 101 11.83 21.50 9.97
C SER A 101 13.05 22.13 10.66
N ASP A 102 13.13 22.06 11.98
CA ASP A 102 14.27 22.53 12.79
C ASP A 102 15.43 21.52 12.84
N GLY A 103 15.32 20.39 12.13
CA GLY A 103 16.33 19.34 12.09
C GLY A 103 16.27 18.35 13.25
N THR A 104 15.32 18.50 14.17
CA THR A 104 15.10 17.57 15.28
C THR A 104 14.20 16.40 14.88
N PHE A 105 14.28 15.32 15.65
CA PHE A 105 13.37 14.19 15.53
C PHE A 105 12.47 14.12 16.76
N HIS A 106 11.17 14.05 16.54
CA HIS A 106 10.19 13.86 17.61
C HIS A 106 9.22 12.72 17.28
N ASP A 107 8.69 12.14 18.34
CA ASP A 107 7.63 11.14 18.23
C ASP A 107 6.29 11.84 17.98
N ILE A 108 5.54 11.34 17.00
CA ILE A 108 4.13 11.67 16.80
C ILE A 108 3.30 10.47 17.22
N ARG A 109 2.23 10.73 17.95
CA ARG A 109 1.25 9.74 18.38
C ARG A 109 -0.14 10.10 17.88
N ILE A 110 -0.89 9.09 17.46
CA ILE A 110 -2.31 9.20 17.05
C ILE A 110 -3.07 7.99 17.60
N GLN A 111 -4.39 8.11 17.78
CA GLN A 111 -5.20 6.97 18.19
C GLN A 111 -5.40 5.98 17.03
N ILE A 112 -5.65 4.71 17.35
CA ILE A 112 -6.20 3.76 16.36
C ILE A 112 -7.55 4.32 15.85
N GLY A 113 -7.77 4.26 14.54
CA GLY A 113 -8.90 4.90 13.85
C GLY A 113 -8.71 6.38 13.51
N GLU A 114 -7.68 7.06 14.03
CA GLU A 114 -7.43 8.48 13.75
C GLU A 114 -6.58 8.67 12.47
N GLY A 115 -7.07 9.51 11.55
CA GLY A 115 -6.40 9.79 10.29
C GLY A 115 -6.18 8.54 9.43
N PHE A 116 -5.38 8.67 8.37
CA PHE A 116 -5.16 7.55 7.45
C PHE A 116 -4.44 6.36 8.10
N ALA A 117 -3.37 6.61 8.86
CA ALA A 117 -2.61 5.56 9.52
C ALA A 117 -3.44 4.84 10.61
N GLY A 118 -4.19 5.58 11.43
CA GLY A 118 -5.10 4.99 12.40
C GLY A 118 -6.22 4.17 11.75
N THR A 119 -6.78 4.65 10.64
CA THR A 119 -7.81 3.92 9.88
C THR A 119 -7.26 2.60 9.33
N VAL A 120 -6.08 2.62 8.72
CA VAL A 120 -5.43 1.40 8.21
C VAL A 120 -5.12 0.42 9.34
N ALA A 121 -4.64 0.91 10.49
CA ALA A 121 -4.38 0.04 11.65
C ALA A 121 -5.66 -0.59 12.22
N LEU A 122 -6.80 0.11 12.13
CA LEU A 122 -8.09 -0.40 12.56
C LEU A 122 -8.67 -1.43 11.57
N MET A 123 -8.63 -1.13 10.27
CA MET A 123 -9.27 -1.95 9.23
C MET A 123 -8.40 -3.11 8.73
N GLY A 124 -7.08 -2.98 8.81
CA GLY A 124 -6.17 -3.94 8.19
C GLY A 124 -6.20 -3.91 6.66
N GLU A 125 -6.69 -2.82 6.05
CA GLU A 125 -6.83 -2.66 4.61
C GLU A 125 -6.00 -1.46 4.12
N PRO A 126 -5.37 -1.54 2.93
CA PRO A 126 -4.58 -0.45 2.40
C PRO A 126 -5.46 0.72 1.95
N ILE A 127 -4.95 1.94 2.11
CA ILE A 127 -5.57 3.17 1.61
C ILE A 127 -4.60 3.88 0.67
N ASN A 128 -5.07 4.22 -0.53
CA ASN A 128 -4.34 5.02 -1.52
C ASN A 128 -5.09 6.34 -1.77
N ILE A 129 -4.47 7.46 -1.42
CA ILE A 129 -5.01 8.81 -1.54
C ILE A 129 -4.28 9.55 -2.65
N PRO A 130 -4.96 9.88 -3.76
CA PRO A 130 -4.36 10.64 -4.86
C PRO A 130 -4.15 12.11 -4.47
N PHE A 131 -3.51 12.86 -5.36
CA PHE A 131 -3.45 14.31 -5.25
C PHE A 131 -4.82 14.95 -5.54
N ASP A 132 -5.29 15.94 -4.78
CA ASP A 132 -4.71 16.50 -3.55
C ASP A 132 -5.32 15.83 -2.30
N LEU A 133 -4.45 15.30 -1.43
CA LEU A 133 -4.85 14.69 -0.16
C LEU A 133 -5.67 15.64 0.75
N TYR A 134 -5.49 16.96 0.67
CA TYR A 134 -6.25 17.89 1.51
C TYR A 134 -7.71 18.06 1.12
N ASP A 135 -8.09 17.59 -0.06
CA ASP A 135 -9.49 17.53 -0.51
C ASP A 135 -10.22 16.30 0.08
N ASP A 136 -9.48 15.32 0.61
CA ASP A 136 -10.08 14.17 1.30
C ASP A 136 -10.66 14.61 2.66
N PRO A 137 -11.92 14.25 2.99
CA PRO A 137 -12.55 14.59 4.26
C PRO A 137 -11.79 14.07 5.50
N ARG A 138 -10.94 13.05 5.35
CA ARG A 138 -10.17 12.42 6.43
C ARG A 138 -8.80 13.07 6.64
N SER A 139 -8.53 14.20 5.98
CA SER A 139 -7.21 14.84 5.91
C SER A 139 -6.82 15.68 7.14
N ASP A 140 -7.69 15.83 8.14
CA ASP A 140 -7.46 16.72 9.29
C ASP A 140 -6.18 16.38 10.06
N THR A 141 -5.92 15.10 10.32
CA THR A 141 -4.69 14.66 11.00
C THR A 141 -3.46 15.03 10.17
N ALA A 142 -3.50 14.86 8.85
CA ALA A 142 -2.39 15.22 7.96
C ALA A 142 -2.16 16.75 7.91
N LYS A 143 -3.24 17.54 7.93
CA LYS A 143 -3.19 19.01 8.03
C LYS A 143 -2.56 19.45 9.35
N LYS A 144 -2.93 18.81 10.47
CA LYS A 144 -2.35 19.08 11.79
C LYS A 144 -0.86 18.73 11.85
N THR A 145 -0.48 17.54 11.38
CA THR A 145 0.93 17.10 11.33
C THR A 145 1.77 18.02 10.45
N ALA A 146 1.23 18.51 9.32
CA ALA A 146 1.95 19.44 8.47
C ALA A 146 2.29 20.76 9.16
N ARG A 147 1.37 21.31 9.97
CA ARG A 147 1.62 22.51 10.76
C ARG A 147 2.68 22.28 11.83
N GLN A 148 2.73 21.09 12.41
CA GLN A 148 3.72 20.74 13.45
C GLN A 148 5.12 20.52 12.87
N THR A 149 5.21 19.84 11.74
CA THR A 149 6.49 19.40 11.15
C THR A 149 7.04 20.33 10.09
N GLY A 150 6.22 21.26 9.58
CA GLY A 150 6.53 22.10 8.42
C GLY A 150 6.48 21.35 7.08
N TYR A 151 5.90 20.14 7.04
CA TYR A 151 5.90 19.28 5.86
C TYR A 151 4.49 19.01 5.30
N ARG A 152 4.26 19.29 4.02
CA ARG A 152 2.97 19.12 3.34
C ARG A 152 2.85 17.73 2.70
N THR A 153 1.90 16.93 3.17
CA THR A 153 1.56 15.65 2.53
C THR A 153 0.57 15.87 1.37
N CYS A 154 0.99 15.64 0.13
CA CYS A 154 0.18 15.89 -1.07
C CYS A 154 -0.59 14.66 -1.59
N SER A 155 -0.04 13.47 -1.39
CA SER A 155 -0.61 12.16 -1.73
C SER A 155 -0.09 11.12 -0.74
N LEU A 156 -0.77 9.99 -0.58
CA LEU A 156 -0.39 8.99 0.42
C LEU A 156 -0.78 7.58 0.00
N LEU A 157 0.16 6.63 0.13
CA LEU A 157 -0.16 5.21 0.20
C LEU A 157 0.13 4.73 1.63
N CYS A 158 -0.88 4.17 2.29
CA CYS A 158 -0.77 3.59 3.63
C CYS A 158 -1.18 2.11 3.58
N MET A 159 -0.34 1.23 4.12
CA MET A 159 -0.53 -0.21 4.07
C MET A 159 -0.33 -0.84 5.45
N PRO A 160 -1.10 -1.88 5.80
CA PRO A 160 -0.86 -2.68 7.00
C PRO A 160 0.40 -3.55 6.82
N VAL A 161 1.06 -3.87 7.93
CA VAL A 161 2.20 -4.79 8.02
C VAL A 161 1.87 -5.90 9.01
#